data_AF-A0A2G2EI18-F1
#
_entry.id   AF-A0A2G2EI18-F1
#
_cell.length_a   1.000
_cell.length_b   1.000
_cell.length_c   1.000
_cell.angle_alpha   90.00
_cell.angle_beta   90.00
_cell.angle_gamma   90.00
#
_symmetry.space_group_name_H-M   'P 1'
#
loop_
_entity.id
_entity.type
_entity.pdbx_description
1 polymer ?
#
loop_
_entity_poly.entity_id
_entity_poly.type
_entity_poly.pdbx_seq_one_letter_code
_entity_poly.pdbx_strand_id
1 'polypeptide(L)'
;MKENRLVQLLLLVVTLILGGLIIAYYWRVESYIEMYKVPMYVMLFALGYILTQIVRRYLVAGKNWWDWFYYIALTAMILPIFFSTPERAVMFNYLTDFGSFFFVIPVLLDGREFMQKTK
;
A
#
# COMPACT_ATOMS: atom_id res chain seq x y z
N MET A 1 25.40 4.08 -0.53
CA MET A 1 24.05 4.13 0.09
C MET A 1 23.33 2.79 0.16
N LYS A 2 23.65 1.79 -0.69
CA LYS A 2 22.96 0.49 -0.76
C LYS A 2 22.93 -0.33 0.53
N GLU A 3 23.80 0.01 1.48
CA GLU A 3 23.90 -0.64 2.81
C GLU A 3 23.58 0.31 3.97
N ASN A 4 23.09 1.53 3.69
CA ASN A 4 22.72 2.44 4.77
C ASN A 4 21.43 1.95 5.43
N ARG A 5 21.59 1.16 6.49
CA ARG A 5 20.52 0.53 7.27
C ARG A 5 19.50 1.55 7.78
N LEU A 6 19.93 2.77 8.10
CA LEU A 6 19.05 3.83 8.58
C LEU A 6 18.10 4.29 7.47
N VAL A 7 18.60 4.46 6.25
CA VAL A 7 17.76 4.82 5.09
C VAL A 7 16.77 3.70 4.76
N GLN A 8 17.20 2.43 4.83
CA GLN A 8 16.32 1.29 4.61
C GLN A 8 15.20 1.23 5.64
N LEU A 9 15.53 1.41 6.93
CA LEU A 9 14.55 1.46 8.01
C LEU A 9 13.57 2.62 7.85
N LEU A 10 14.07 3.81 7.50
CA LEU A 10 13.21 4.97 7.24
C LEU A 10 12.23 4.69 6.10
N LEU A 11 12.71 4.13 4.97
CA LEU A 11 11.85 3.78 3.84
C LEU A 11 10.79 2.74 4.23
N LEU A 12 11.15 1.74 5.04
CA LEU A 12 10.18 0.76 5.57
C LEU A 12 9.10 1.41 6.43
N VAL A 13 9.50 2.27 7.37
CA VAL A 13 8.56 2.98 8.26
C VAL A 13 7.64 3.90 7.46
N VAL A 14 8.18 4.68 6.52
CA VAL A 14 7.38 5.56 5.66
C VAL A 14 6.39 4.76 4.82
N THR A 15 6.83 3.66 4.22
CA THR A 15 5.96 2.78 3.41
C THR A 15 4.85 2.16 4.26
N LEU A 16 5.18 1.73 5.49
CA LEU A 16 4.21 1.18 6.44
C LEU A 16 3.14 2.22 6.80
N ILE A 17 3.56 3.45 7.11
CA ILE A 17 2.66 4.54 7.48
C ILE A 17 1.73 4.86 6.31
N LEU A 18 2.27 5.05 5.10
CA LEU A 18 1.46 5.37 3.92
C LEU A 18 0.46 4.25 3.59
N GLY A 19 0.92 3.00 3.61
CA GLY A 19 0.05 1.84 3.40
C GLY A 19 -1.04 1.73 4.46
N GLY A 20 -0.67 1.91 5.74
CA GLY A 20 -1.61 1.90 6.87
C GLY A 20 -2.65 3.02 6.80
N LEU A 21 -2.27 4.23 6.36
CA LEU A 21 -3.20 5.34 6.16
C LEU A 21 -4.21 5.05 5.05
N ILE A 22 -3.78 4.42 3.95
CA ILE A 22 -4.68 4.01 2.86
C ILE A 22 -5.65 2.94 3.34
N ILE A 23 -5.18 1.92 4.04
CA ILE A 23 -6.02 0.86 4.63
C ILE A 23 -7.04 1.46 5.60
N ALA A 24 -6.58 2.30 6.53
CA ALA A 24 -7.45 2.93 7.51
C ALA A 24 -8.53 3.82 6.89
N TYR A 25 -8.25 4.42 5.73
CA TYR A 25 -9.27 5.12 4.95
C TYR A 25 -10.31 4.14 4.38
N TYR A 26 -9.89 3.13 3.61
CA TYR A 26 -10.83 2.24 2.92
C TYR A 26 -11.70 1.44 3.89
N TRP A 27 -11.14 1.00 5.02
CA TRP A 27 -11.88 0.26 6.04
C TRP A 27 -12.93 1.10 6.78
N ARG A 28 -12.97 2.41 6.54
CA ARG A 28 -13.98 3.33 7.09
C ARG A 28 -15.02 3.77 6.06
N VAL A 29 -14.84 3.41 4.79
CA VAL A 29 -15.77 3.79 3.73
C VAL A 29 -17.02 2.92 3.84
N GLU A 30 -18.12 3.53 4.27
CA GLU A 30 -19.43 2.87 4.39
C GLU A 30 -20.47 3.50 3.46
N SER A 31 -20.24 4.72 2.97
CA SER A 31 -21.21 5.46 2.16
C SER A 31 -20.92 5.40 0.66
N TYR A 32 -21.98 5.33 -0.16
CA TYR A 32 -21.87 5.32 -1.62
C TYR A 32 -21.11 6.53 -2.19
N ILE A 33 -21.29 7.72 -1.60
CA ILE A 33 -20.65 8.94 -2.05
C ILE A 33 -19.12 8.85 -1.91
N GLU A 34 -18.64 8.25 -0.81
CA GLU A 34 -17.22 8.03 -0.55
C GLU A 34 -16.62 6.91 -1.42
N MET A 35 -17.43 5.92 -1.82
CA MET A 35 -17.02 4.87 -2.77
C MET A 35 -16.75 5.44 -4.17
N TYR A 36 -17.54 6.43 -4.58
CA TYR A 36 -17.43 7.04 -5.91
C TYR A 36 -16.35 8.12 -5.98
N LYS A 37 -16.07 8.82 -4.88
CA LYS A 37 -15.11 9.93 -4.84
C LYS A 37 -14.04 9.69 -3.78
N VAL A 38 -12.93 9.11 -4.21
CA VAL A 38 -11.73 9.01 -3.38
C VAL A 38 -11.14 10.42 -3.15
N PRO A 39 -11.00 10.88 -1.90
CA PRO A 39 -10.43 12.17 -1.59
C PRO A 39 -8.98 12.30 -2.08
N MET A 40 -8.61 13.52 -2.45
CA MET A 40 -7.28 13.81 -3.00
C MET A 40 -6.15 13.41 -2.05
N TYR A 41 -6.34 13.54 -0.73
CA TYR A 41 -5.30 13.15 0.23
C TYR A 41 -4.97 11.64 0.19
N VAL A 42 -5.95 10.77 -0.07
CA VAL A 42 -5.73 9.32 -0.20
C VAL A 42 -4.91 9.01 -1.45
N MET A 43 -5.22 9.71 -2.55
CA MET A 43 -4.45 9.62 -3.79
C MET A 43 -3.02 10.12 -3.61
N LEU A 44 -2.80 11.19 -2.82
CA LEU A 44 -1.46 11.65 -2.47
C LEU A 44 -0.71 10.62 -1.61
N PHE A 45 -1.37 9.93 -0.68
CA PHE A 45 -0.76 8.83 0.06
C PHE A 45 -0.35 7.69 -0.86
N ALA A 46 -1.20 7.30 -1.81
CA ALA A 46 -0.90 6.26 -2.80
C ALA A 46 0.28 6.67 -3.71
N LEU A 47 0.31 7.93 -4.17
CA LEU A 47 1.43 8.45 -4.94
C LEU A 47 2.73 8.43 -4.12
N GLY A 48 2.69 8.92 -2.88
CA GLY A 48 3.84 8.89 -1.96
C GLY A 48 4.33 7.46 -1.71
N TYR A 49 3.39 6.51 -1.58
CA TYR A 49 3.69 5.09 -1.41
C TYR A 49 4.44 4.56 -2.64
N ILE A 50 3.93 4.81 -3.85
CA ILE A 50 4.57 4.41 -5.11
C ILE A 50 5.97 5.00 -5.22
N LEU A 51 6.13 6.29 -4.95
CA LEU A 51 7.43 6.97 -5.02
C LEU A 51 8.42 6.36 -4.03
N THR A 52 7.97 6.04 -2.81
CA THR A 52 8.80 5.39 -1.79
C THR A 52 9.23 3.99 -2.24
N GLN A 53 8.33 3.21 -2.84
CA GLN A 53 8.64 1.90 -3.41
C GLN A 53 9.65 1.99 -4.57
N ILE A 54 9.48 2.97 -5.45
CA ILE A 54 10.42 3.22 -6.56
C ILE A 54 11.81 3.56 -6.00
N VAL A 55 11.89 4.56 -5.12
CA VAL A 55 13.15 4.96 -4.47
C VAL A 55 13.81 3.77 -3.78
N ARG A 56 13.04 3.00 -3.02
CA ARG A 56 13.52 1.79 -2.35
C ARG A 56 14.09 0.79 -3.34
N ARG A 57 13.42 0.51 -4.46
CA ARG A 57 13.88 -0.43 -5.49
C ARG A 57 15.19 0.02 -6.17
N TYR A 58 15.45 1.33 -6.24
CA TYR A 58 16.72 1.86 -6.74
C TYR A 58 17.84 1.84 -5.69
N LEU A 59 17.50 2.12 -4.43
CA LEU A 59 18.48 2.26 -3.35
C LEU A 59 18.84 0.96 -2.65
N VAL A 60 17.95 -0.03 -2.62
CA VAL A 60 18.15 -1.33 -1.97
C VAL A 60 18.48 -2.37 -3.04
N ALA A 61 19.57 -3.11 -2.84
CA ALA A 61 19.96 -4.17 -3.76
C ALA A 61 19.09 -5.42 -3.55
N GLY A 62 18.54 -5.94 -4.65
CA GLY A 62 17.66 -7.12 -4.66
C GLY A 62 16.23 -6.75 -5.05
N LYS A 63 15.68 -7.45 -6.04
CA LYS A 63 14.24 -7.42 -6.33
C LYS A 63 13.63 -8.62 -5.65
N ASN A 64 12.81 -8.36 -4.63
CA ASN A 64 12.08 -9.43 -3.98
C ASN A 64 10.78 -9.69 -4.74
N TRP A 65 10.36 -10.95 -4.82
CA TRP A 65 9.14 -11.29 -5.57
C TRP A 65 7.87 -10.71 -4.92
N TRP A 66 7.90 -10.37 -3.63
CA TRP A 66 6.79 -9.70 -2.95
C TRP A 66 6.73 -8.19 -3.22
N ASP A 67 7.76 -7.58 -3.83
CA ASP A 67 7.71 -6.18 -4.27
C ASP A 67 6.64 -5.93 -5.33
N TRP A 68 6.00 -6.99 -5.86
CA TRP A 68 4.88 -6.88 -6.80
C TRP A 68 3.52 -6.76 -6.10
N PHE A 69 3.40 -7.06 -4.80
CA PHE A 69 2.10 -7.06 -4.10
C PHE A 69 1.46 -5.68 -4.03
N TYR A 70 2.24 -4.59 -4.05
CA TYR A 70 1.63 -3.27 -4.05
C TYR A 70 0.85 -2.96 -5.34
N TYR A 71 1.16 -3.62 -6.47
CA TYR A 71 0.35 -3.49 -7.68
C TYR A 71 -1.05 -4.11 -7.50
N ILE A 72 -1.14 -5.22 -6.76
CA ILE A 72 -2.42 -5.82 -6.38
C ILE A 72 -3.19 -4.84 -5.50
N ALA A 73 -2.52 -4.22 -4.52
CA ALA A 73 -3.13 -3.23 -3.64
C ALA A 73 -3.66 -1.99 -4.39
N LEU A 74 -2.86 -1.44 -5.31
CA LEU A 74 -3.26 -0.32 -6.16
C LEU A 74 -4.42 -0.68 -7.09
N THR A 75 -4.42 -1.90 -7.63
CA THR A 75 -5.52 -2.38 -8.47
C THR A 75 -6.80 -2.49 -7.66
N ALA A 76 -6.74 -3.05 -6.44
CA ALA A 76 -7.88 -3.14 -5.55
C ALA A 76 -8.36 -1.77 -5.03
N MET A 77 -7.50 -0.76 -5.02
CA MET A 77 -7.87 0.62 -4.72
C MET A 77 -8.69 1.26 -5.85
N ILE A 78 -8.29 1.01 -7.11
CA ILE A 78 -8.83 1.71 -8.28
C ILE A 78 -10.01 0.96 -8.90
N LEU A 79 -9.89 -0.35 -9.06
CA LEU A 79 -10.84 -1.18 -9.80
C LEU A 79 -12.28 -1.11 -9.25
N PRO A 80 -12.51 -1.17 -7.92
CA PRO A 80 -13.86 -1.14 -7.37
C PRO A 80 -14.63 0.15 -7.66
N ILE A 81 -13.93 1.27 -7.89
CA ILE A 81 -14.54 2.58 -8.19
C ILE A 81 -15.40 2.49 -9.46
N PHE A 82 -14.94 1.76 -10.48
CA PHE A 82 -15.68 1.57 -11.75
C PHE A 82 -16.95 0.74 -11.60
N PHE A 83 -17.09 0.00 -10.49
CA PHE A 83 -18.25 -0.85 -10.21
C PHE A 83 -19.04 -0.36 -9.00
N SER A 84 -18.78 0.86 -8.53
CA SER A 84 -19.45 1.46 -7.38
C SER A 84 -20.91 1.76 -7.72
N THR A 85 -21.81 0.87 -7.29
CA THR A 85 -23.26 1.09 -7.27
C THR A 85 -23.78 0.80 -5.85
N PRO A 86 -24.91 1.39 -5.43
CA PRO A 86 -25.46 1.14 -4.10
C PRO A 86 -25.68 -0.36 -3.80
N GLU A 87 -26.07 -1.14 -4.81
CA GLU A 87 -26.34 -2.57 -4.71
C GLU A 87 -25.06 -3.41 -4.57
N ARG A 88 -23.90 -2.83 -4.91
CA ARG A 88 -22.58 -3.50 -4.92
C ARG A 88 -21.65 -2.99 -3.82
N ALA A 89 -22.18 -2.25 -2.84
CA ALA A 89 -21.41 -1.74 -1.70
C ALA A 89 -20.60 -2.84 -0.98
N VAL A 90 -21.21 -4.00 -0.76
CA VAL A 90 -20.54 -5.16 -0.12
C VAL A 90 -19.36 -5.65 -0.96
N MET A 91 -19.52 -5.72 -2.28
CA MET A 91 -18.45 -6.13 -3.19
C MET A 91 -17.32 -5.09 -3.23
N PHE A 92 -17.66 -3.80 -3.23
CA PHE A 92 -16.69 -2.72 -3.14
C PHE A 92 -15.83 -2.88 -1.88
N ASN A 93 -16.48 -2.95 -0.71
CA ASN A 93 -15.79 -3.08 0.58
C ASN A 93 -14.95 -4.34 0.64
N TYR A 94 -15.46 -5.48 0.17
CA TYR A 94 -14.69 -6.73 0.15
C TYR A 94 -13.39 -6.59 -0.66
N LEU A 95 -13.47 -5.99 -1.86
CA LEU A 95 -12.31 -5.78 -2.72
C LEU A 95 -11.33 -4.76 -2.13
N THR A 96 -11.82 -3.63 -1.62
CA THR A 96 -10.96 -2.58 -1.07
C THR A 96 -10.34 -2.98 0.25
N ASP A 97 -11.07 -3.67 1.13
CA ASP A 97 -10.59 -4.03 2.47
C ASP A 97 -9.54 -5.12 2.39
N PHE A 98 -9.82 -6.19 1.64
CA PHE A 98 -8.88 -7.28 1.44
C PHE A 98 -7.70 -6.85 0.58
N GLY A 99 -7.97 -6.11 -0.50
CA GLY A 99 -6.94 -5.71 -1.45
C GLY A 99 -6.01 -4.63 -0.90
N SER A 100 -6.52 -3.65 -0.14
CA SER A 100 -5.66 -2.62 0.48
C SER A 100 -4.68 -3.22 1.49
N PHE A 101 -4.99 -4.37 2.10
CA PHE A 101 -4.04 -5.07 2.99
C PHE A 101 -2.71 -5.42 2.31
N PHE A 102 -2.71 -5.60 0.98
CA PHE A 102 -1.49 -5.86 0.21
C PHE A 102 -0.51 -4.68 0.18
N PHE A 103 -0.88 -3.47 0.63
CA PHE A 103 0.07 -2.37 0.84
C PHE A 103 1.07 -2.67 1.97
N VAL A 104 0.70 -3.50 2.95
CA VAL A 104 1.54 -3.76 4.13
C VAL A 104 2.38 -5.02 3.97
N ILE A 105 1.94 -5.99 3.17
CA ILE A 105 2.63 -7.27 2.96
C ILE A 105 4.11 -7.11 2.56
N PRO A 106 4.47 -6.30 1.53
CA PRO A 106 5.88 -6.11 1.18
C PRO A 106 6.71 -5.64 2.38
N VAL A 107 6.18 -4.65 3.11
CA VAL A 107 6.87 -4.01 4.24
C VAL A 107 7.15 -4.99 5.38
N LEU A 108 6.21 -5.89 5.68
CA LEU A 108 6.39 -6.92 6.71
C LEU A 108 7.48 -7.93 6.31
N LEU A 109 7.48 -8.37 5.06
CA LEU A 109 8.47 -9.33 4.55
C LEU A 109 9.86 -8.70 4.50
N ASP A 110 9.95 -7.46 4.06
CA ASP A 110 11.20 -6.71 4.05
C ASP A 110 11.72 -6.42 5.46
N GLY A 111 10.83 -6.08 6.39
CA GLY A 111 11.18 -5.92 7.80
C GLY A 111 11.73 -7.20 8.40
N ARG A 112 11.15 -8.36 8.04
CA ARG A 112 11.67 -9.68 8.44
C ARG A 112 13.07 -9.92 7.87
N GLU A 113 13.30 -9.68 6.59
CA GLU A 113 14.64 -9.83 5.98
C GLU A 113 15.67 -8.90 6.62
N PHE A 114 15.28 -7.65 6.90
CA PHE A 114 16.14 -6.66 7.54
C PHE A 114 16.59 -7.12 8.94
N MET A 115 15.68 -7.68 9.74
CA MET A 115 16.02 -8.25 11.05
C MET A 115 16.92 -9.48 10.95
N GLN A 116 16.70 -10.35 9.95
CA GLN A 116 17.52 -11.55 9.74
C GLN A 116 18.96 -11.22 9.34
N LYS A 117 19.17 -10.17 8.54
CA LYS A 117 20.52 -9.69 8.16
C LYS A 117 21.25 -8.93 9.29
N THR A 118 20.55 -8.63 10.39
CA THR A 118 21.11 -7.91 11.54
C THR A 118 21.64 -8.85 12.63
N LYS A 119 21.21 -10.11 12.63
CA LYS A 119 21.80 -11.19 13.44
C LYS A 119 23.05 -11.74 12.75
#